data_AF-A0A9D8D6V6-F1
#
_entry.id   AF-A0A9D8D6V6-F1
#
_cell.length_a   1.000
_cell.length_b   1.000
_cell.length_c   1.000
_cell.angle_alpha   90.00
_cell.angle_beta   90.00
_cell.angle_gamma   90.00
#
_symmetry.space_group_name_H-M   'P 1'
#
loop_
_entity.id
_entity.type
_entity.pdbx_description
1 polymer ?
#
loop_
_entity_poly.entity_id
_entity_poly.type
_entity_poly.pdbx_seq_one_letter_code
_entity_poly.pdbx_strand_id
1 'polypeptide(L)'
;MLDVIKPAKVSMIVTDSACTSGIPARLGAALGPKGVLVSEVTVKEGQTQAEYTAAVQQALTSNPTAVYLSTYFPEGAQLASALKATGNPAKCFAGLANQDPGFITAAGIPASQDCVFSAVPDPAQFPTAKGYVAAYTKAFPGTTPGTWGTFT
;
A
#
# COMPACT_ATOMS: atom_id res chain seq x y z
N MET A 1 9.26 0.53 8.51
CA MET A 1 9.40 1.58 7.46
C MET A 1 10.77 2.24 7.50
N LEU A 2 11.14 2.94 8.59
CA LEU A 2 12.38 3.74 8.62
C LEU A 2 13.66 2.93 8.37
N ASP A 3 13.76 1.71 8.88
CA ASP A 3 14.99 0.90 8.70
C ASP A 3 15.14 0.30 7.31
N VAL A 4 14.03 0.17 6.58
CA VAL A 4 13.96 -0.45 5.24
C VAL A 4 13.99 0.63 4.14
N ILE A 5 13.26 1.72 4.34
CA ILE A 5 13.05 2.78 3.34
C ILE A 5 13.97 3.98 3.58
N LYS A 6 14.35 4.26 4.83
CA LYS A 6 15.19 5.40 5.25
C LYS A 6 14.83 6.73 4.54
N PRO A 7 13.55 7.14 4.54
CA PRO A 7 13.13 8.29 3.77
C PRO A 7 13.61 9.60 4.39
N ALA A 8 14.05 10.55 3.55
CA ALA A 8 14.23 11.96 3.92
C ALA A 8 12.97 12.79 3.57
N LYS A 9 12.27 12.40 2.51
CA LYS A 9 11.01 13.00 2.05
C LYS A 9 10.05 11.90 1.63
N VAL A 10 8.81 12.00 2.10
CA VAL A 10 7.72 11.09 1.75
C VAL A 10 6.64 11.90 1.05
N SER A 11 6.21 11.47 -0.13
CA SER A 11 4.97 11.94 -0.72
C SER A 11 3.92 10.86 -0.58
N MET A 12 2.79 11.20 0.03
CA MET A 12 1.67 10.29 0.22
C MET A 12 0.65 10.50 -0.89
N ILE A 13 0.17 9.41 -1.46
CA ILE A 13 -1.02 9.43 -2.32
C ILE A 13 -2.13 8.75 -1.53
N VAL A 14 -3.22 9.49 -1.26
CA VAL A 14 -4.29 9.05 -0.37
C VAL A 14 -5.64 9.10 -1.07
N THR A 15 -6.50 8.10 -0.84
CA THR A 15 -7.92 8.24 -1.20
C THR A 15 -8.61 9.16 -0.21
N ASP A 16 -9.68 9.85 -0.63
CA ASP A 16 -10.51 10.71 0.23
C ASP A 16 -11.48 9.93 1.14
N SER A 17 -11.13 8.70 1.52
CA SER A 17 -11.94 7.85 2.38
C SER A 17 -11.79 8.19 3.89
N ALA A 18 -12.80 7.83 4.68
CA ALA A 18 -12.72 7.90 6.14
C ALA A 18 -11.58 7.02 6.71
N CYS A 19 -11.19 5.95 6.01
CA CYS A 19 -10.15 5.03 6.45
C CYS A 19 -8.72 5.58 6.21
N THR A 20 -8.55 6.50 5.26
CA THR A 20 -7.23 6.96 4.78
C THR A 20 -6.92 8.40 5.13
N SER A 21 -7.94 9.25 5.29
CA SER A 21 -7.81 10.70 5.56
C SER A 21 -7.06 11.05 6.85
N GLY A 22 -7.04 10.17 7.86
CA GLY A 22 -6.30 10.39 9.11
C GLY A 22 -4.82 9.96 9.07
N ILE A 23 -4.40 9.24 8.04
CA ILE A 23 -3.05 8.66 7.96
C ILE A 23 -1.98 9.72 7.69
N PRO A 24 -2.16 10.71 6.79
CA PRO A 24 -1.17 11.76 6.55
C PRO A 24 -0.77 12.53 7.79
N ALA A 25 -1.75 13.00 8.56
CA ALA A 25 -1.51 13.74 9.80
C ALA A 25 -0.71 12.91 10.81
N ARG A 26 -1.07 11.64 10.99
CA ARG A 26 -0.35 10.72 11.90
C ARG A 26 1.07 10.44 11.43
N LEU A 27 1.28 10.25 10.13
CA LEU A 27 2.61 10.00 9.58
C LEU A 27 3.49 11.25 9.73
N GLY A 28 2.95 12.43 9.40
CA GLY A 28 3.63 13.71 9.62
C GLY A 28 4.03 13.91 11.07
N ALA A 29 3.13 13.66 12.02
CA ALA A 29 3.44 13.76 13.45
C ALA A 29 4.53 12.78 13.92
N ALA A 30 4.57 11.56 13.36
CA ALA A 30 5.55 10.55 13.73
C ALA A 30 6.93 10.76 13.08
N LEU A 31 6.96 11.34 11.87
CA LEU A 31 8.16 11.46 11.03
C LEU A 31 8.78 12.86 11.07
N GLY A 32 7.99 13.91 11.28
CA GLY A 32 8.45 15.29 11.39
C GLY A 32 9.53 15.51 12.46
N PRO A 33 9.36 15.00 13.71
CA PRO A 33 10.40 15.07 14.74
C PRO A 33 11.71 14.35 14.37
N LYS A 34 11.69 13.51 13.34
CA LYS A 34 12.86 12.79 12.79
C LYS A 34 13.46 13.48 11.56
N GLY A 35 13.02 14.70 11.24
CA GLY A 35 13.51 15.50 10.12
C GLY A 35 12.99 15.05 8.75
N VAL A 36 11.96 14.20 8.70
CA VAL A 36 11.38 13.71 7.46
C VAL A 36 10.20 14.58 7.06
N LEU A 37 10.23 15.10 5.84
CA LEU A 37 9.14 15.90 5.28
C LEU A 37 8.06 14.99 4.69
N VAL A 38 6.79 15.29 4.95
CA VAL A 38 5.65 14.55 4.43
C VAL A 38 4.76 15.48 3.62
N SER A 39 4.47 15.13 2.37
CA SER A 39 3.50 15.80 1.50
C SER A 39 2.35 14.87 1.16
N GLU A 40 1.24 15.42 0.70
CA GLU A 40 0.02 14.67 0.37
C GLU A 40 -0.49 15.06 -1.03
N VAL A 41 -0.94 14.04 -1.76
CA VAL A 41 -1.73 14.14 -2.99
C VAL A 41 -2.99 13.30 -2.79
N THR A 42 -4.15 13.94 -2.90
CA THR A 42 -5.44 13.26 -2.74
C THR A 42 -5.95 12.77 -4.10
N VAL A 43 -6.41 11.53 -4.13
CA VAL A 43 -7.12 10.90 -5.25
C VAL A 43 -8.50 10.42 -4.79
N LYS A 44 -9.37 10.09 -5.73
CA LYS A 44 -10.67 9.47 -5.46
C LYS A 44 -10.64 8.00 -5.87
N GLU A 45 -11.47 7.20 -5.22
CA GLU A 45 -11.70 5.82 -5.63
C GLU A 45 -12.37 5.77 -7.01
N GLY A 46 -12.02 4.76 -7.82
CA GLY A 46 -12.61 4.57 -9.13
C GLY A 46 -12.21 5.59 -10.21
N GLN A 47 -11.14 6.37 -9.98
CA GLN A 47 -10.57 7.23 -11.02
C GLN A 47 -9.96 6.43 -12.17
N THR A 48 -9.74 7.12 -13.29
CA THR A 48 -9.10 6.56 -14.48
C THR A 48 -7.58 6.44 -14.31
N GLN A 49 -6.95 5.59 -15.13
CA GLN A 49 -5.49 5.43 -15.13
C GLN A 49 -4.73 6.74 -15.43
N ALA A 50 -5.30 7.62 -16.25
CA ALA A 50 -4.70 8.91 -16.56
C ALA A 50 -4.65 9.82 -15.32
N GLU A 51 -5.69 9.80 -14.49
CA GLU A 51 -5.75 10.57 -13.25
C GLU A 51 -4.76 10.03 -12.21
N TYR A 52 -4.64 8.71 -12.04
CA TYR A 52 -3.61 8.13 -11.18
C TYR A 52 -2.20 8.45 -11.65
N THR A 53 -1.97 8.44 -12.97
CA THR A 53 -0.68 8.84 -13.55
C THR A 53 -0.38 10.31 -13.23
N ALA A 54 -1.37 11.21 -13.34
CA ALA A 54 -1.21 12.61 -12.97
C ALA A 54 -0.90 12.78 -11.47
N ALA A 55 -1.58 12.03 -10.60
CA ALA A 55 -1.32 12.04 -9.16
C ALA A 55 0.11 11.58 -8.82
N VAL A 56 0.61 10.54 -9.51
CA VAL A 56 2.01 10.11 -9.37
C VAL A 56 2.97 11.22 -9.80
N GLN A 57 2.75 11.86 -10.94
CA GLN A 57 3.60 12.98 -11.38
C GLN A 57 3.59 14.13 -10.37
N GLN A 58 2.42 14.48 -9.85
CA GLN A 58 2.27 15.49 -8.80
C GLN A 58 3.06 15.11 -7.53
N ALA A 59 2.94 13.87 -7.05
CA ALA A 59 3.67 13.39 -5.87
C ALA A 59 5.19 13.50 -6.05
N LEU A 60 5.67 13.21 -7.26
CA LEU A 60 7.10 13.25 -7.62
C LEU A 60 7.66 14.67 -7.72
N THR A 61 6.85 15.72 -7.89
CA THR A 61 7.33 17.12 -7.95
C THR A 61 8.13 17.55 -6.71
N SER A 62 7.85 16.94 -5.57
CA SER A 62 8.55 17.20 -4.30
C SER A 62 9.93 16.53 -4.18
N ASN A 63 10.34 15.79 -5.22
CA ASN A 63 11.51 14.89 -5.23
C ASN A 63 11.54 13.99 -3.98
N PRO A 64 10.49 13.18 -3.76
CA PRO A 64 10.42 12.33 -2.60
C PRO A 64 11.44 11.19 -2.70
N THR A 65 11.95 10.75 -1.55
CA THR A 65 12.74 9.52 -1.45
C THR A 65 11.84 8.28 -1.35
N ALA A 66 10.58 8.46 -0.98
CA ALA A 66 9.58 7.41 -0.93
C ALA A 66 8.18 7.95 -1.30
N VAL A 67 7.42 7.14 -2.02
CA VAL A 67 6.00 7.37 -2.27
C VAL A 67 5.21 6.39 -1.43
N TYR A 68 4.30 6.89 -0.60
CA TYR A 68 3.45 6.05 0.24
C TYR A 68 2.02 6.02 -0.30
N LEU A 69 1.59 4.84 -0.74
CA LEU A 69 0.23 4.57 -1.21
C LEU A 69 -0.66 4.26 0.00
N SER A 70 -1.41 5.26 0.45
CA SER A 70 -2.40 5.14 1.51
C SER A 70 -3.79 5.06 0.90
N THR A 71 -4.02 3.96 0.20
CA THR A 71 -5.21 3.67 -0.61
C THR A 71 -5.69 2.24 -0.36
N TYR A 72 -6.85 1.88 -0.93
CA TYR A 72 -7.21 0.47 -1.14
C TYR A 72 -6.47 -0.13 -2.33
N PHE A 73 -6.48 -1.46 -2.43
CA PHE A 73 -5.73 -2.18 -3.46
C PHE A 73 -6.09 -1.80 -4.92
N PRO A 74 -7.36 -1.51 -5.30
CA PRO A 74 -7.66 -1.21 -6.71
C PRO A 74 -6.91 0.04 -7.19
N GLU A 75 -6.98 1.12 -6.40
CA GLU A 75 -6.28 2.38 -6.64
C GLU A 75 -4.76 2.20 -6.51
N GLY A 76 -4.32 1.52 -5.45
CA GLY A 76 -2.90 1.34 -5.17
C GLY A 76 -2.17 0.56 -6.26
N ALA A 77 -2.84 -0.42 -6.87
CA ALA A 77 -2.28 -1.18 -7.97
C ALA A 77 -2.04 -0.30 -9.21
N GLN A 78 -3.01 0.55 -9.54
CA GLN A 78 -2.89 1.51 -10.64
C GLN A 78 -1.78 2.53 -10.39
N LEU A 79 -1.68 3.04 -9.15
CA LEU A 79 -0.64 3.97 -8.72
C LEU A 79 0.76 3.35 -8.71
N ALA A 80 0.90 2.10 -8.27
CA ALA A 80 2.17 1.38 -8.29
C ALA A 80 2.65 1.11 -9.72
N SER A 81 1.74 0.72 -10.61
CA SER A 81 2.03 0.57 -12.04
C SER A 81 2.47 1.89 -12.66
N ALA A 82 1.74 2.98 -12.39
CA ALA A 82 2.09 4.32 -12.86
C ALA A 82 3.46 4.79 -12.33
N LEU A 83 3.74 4.58 -11.03
CA LEU A 83 5.03 4.91 -10.41
C LEU A 83 6.16 4.12 -11.07
N LYS A 84 5.98 2.80 -11.27
CA LYS A 84 6.98 1.96 -11.93
C LYS A 84 7.30 2.45 -13.34
N ALA A 85 6.27 2.84 -14.10
CA ALA A 85 6.41 3.34 -15.46
C ALA A 85 7.21 4.65 -15.56
N THR A 86 7.30 5.43 -14.47
CA THR A 86 8.12 6.66 -14.45
C THR A 86 9.63 6.38 -14.44
N GLY A 87 10.06 5.19 -14.00
CA GLY A 87 11.47 4.87 -13.75
C GLY A 87 12.10 5.67 -12.59
N ASN A 88 11.31 6.43 -11.81
CA ASN A 88 11.80 7.21 -10.69
C ASN A 88 12.35 6.29 -9.57
N PRO A 89 13.48 6.64 -8.92
CA PRO A 89 14.09 5.80 -7.90
C PRO A 89 13.41 5.85 -6.52
N ALA A 90 12.38 6.69 -6.33
CA ALA A 90 11.65 6.77 -5.07
C ALA A 90 11.10 5.40 -4.66
N LYS A 91 11.30 5.04 -3.39
CA LYS A 91 10.82 3.75 -2.88
C LYS A 91 9.30 3.74 -2.80
N CYS A 92 8.67 2.73 -3.39
CA CYS A 92 7.24 2.51 -3.20
C CYS A 92 6.99 1.85 -1.84
N PHE A 93 6.13 2.46 -1.03
CA PHE A 93 5.57 1.87 0.18
C PHE A 93 4.06 1.77 0.01
N ALA A 94 3.49 0.57 0.14
CA ALA A 94 2.06 0.35 0.04
C ALA A 94 1.48 0.11 1.44
N GLY A 95 0.38 0.80 1.73
CA GLY A 95 -0.31 0.67 3.02
C GLY A 95 -1.00 -0.68 3.18
N LEU A 96 -1.40 -0.97 4.42
CA LEU A 96 -1.98 -2.26 4.79
C LEU A 96 -3.18 -2.68 3.93
N ALA A 97 -4.04 -1.73 3.54
CA ALA A 97 -5.20 -1.97 2.68
C ALA A 97 -4.85 -2.34 1.22
N ASN A 98 -3.57 -2.32 0.85
CA ASN A 98 -3.06 -2.79 -0.43
C ASN A 98 -2.56 -4.24 -0.40
N GLN A 99 -2.46 -4.86 0.79
CA GLN A 99 -2.04 -6.27 0.91
C GLN A 99 -3.19 -7.20 0.45
N ASP A 100 -3.33 -7.33 -0.86
CA ASP A 100 -4.39 -8.10 -1.51
C ASP A 100 -3.85 -8.80 -2.77
N PRO A 101 -4.21 -10.08 -3.04
CA PRO A 101 -3.84 -10.74 -4.29
C PRO A 101 -4.29 -9.99 -5.55
N GLY A 102 -5.42 -9.28 -5.49
CA GLY A 102 -5.93 -8.43 -6.56
C GLY A 102 -4.98 -7.28 -6.90
N PHE A 103 -4.17 -6.81 -5.94
CA PHE A 103 -3.10 -5.85 -6.22
C PHE A 103 -2.11 -6.42 -7.23
N ILE A 104 -1.65 -7.66 -7.01
CA ILE A 104 -0.67 -8.33 -7.86
C ILE A 104 -1.24 -8.55 -9.26
N THR A 105 -2.49 -8.99 -9.33
CA THR A 105 -3.19 -9.18 -10.61
C THR A 105 -3.31 -7.86 -11.39
N ALA A 106 -3.67 -6.77 -10.72
CA ALA A 106 -3.91 -5.49 -11.38
C ALA A 106 -2.62 -4.71 -11.71
N ALA A 107 -1.62 -4.71 -10.83
CA ALA A 107 -0.35 -4.00 -11.04
C ALA A 107 0.66 -4.79 -11.87
N GLY A 108 0.51 -6.13 -11.90
CA GLY A 108 1.52 -7.04 -12.43
C GLY A 108 2.68 -7.27 -11.47
N ILE A 109 3.39 -8.37 -11.67
CA ILE A 109 4.53 -8.80 -10.83
C ILE A 109 5.60 -7.70 -10.71
N PRO A 110 6.07 -7.05 -11.80
CA PRO A 110 7.18 -6.09 -11.70
C PRO A 110 6.86 -4.86 -10.85
N ALA A 111 5.66 -4.29 -10.97
CA ALA A 111 5.26 -3.14 -10.16
C ALA A 111 4.99 -3.56 -8.70
N SER A 112 4.41 -4.76 -8.49
CA SER A 112 4.16 -5.30 -7.16
C SER A 112 5.45 -5.54 -6.38
N GLN A 113 6.48 -6.09 -7.02
CA GLN A 113 7.79 -6.32 -6.39
C GLN A 113 8.57 -5.04 -6.10
N ASP A 114 8.26 -3.95 -6.79
CA ASP A 114 8.89 -2.63 -6.57
C ASP A 114 8.37 -1.94 -5.30
N CYS A 115 7.23 -2.41 -4.78
CA CYS A 115 6.60 -1.90 -3.57
C CYS A 115 6.89 -2.77 -2.35
N VAL A 116 7.20 -2.12 -1.23
CA VAL A 116 7.21 -2.77 0.09
C VAL A 116 5.85 -2.54 0.73
N PHE A 117 5.26 -3.57 1.33
CA PHE A 117 3.94 -3.48 1.94
C PHE A 117 4.04 -3.37 3.46
N SER A 118 3.25 -2.49 4.05
CA SER A 118 2.79 -2.70 5.42
C SER A 118 1.85 -3.90 5.39
N ALA A 119 2.16 -4.95 6.14
CA ALA A 119 1.43 -6.21 6.04
C ALA A 119 1.18 -6.83 7.40
N VAL A 120 0.18 -7.71 7.47
CA VAL A 120 0.00 -8.69 8.53
C VAL A 120 0.38 -10.09 8.03
N PRO A 121 0.80 -11.00 8.91
CA PRO A 121 1.02 -12.39 8.53
C PRO A 121 -0.25 -13.03 7.94
N ASP A 122 -0.08 -13.97 7.02
CA ASP A 122 -1.17 -14.84 6.60
C ASP A 122 -1.64 -15.73 7.76
N PRO A 123 -2.91 -16.18 7.77
CA PRO A 123 -3.43 -17.13 8.75
C PRO A 123 -2.52 -18.33 9.04
N ALA A 124 -1.94 -18.92 8.00
CA ALA A 124 -1.05 -20.08 8.13
C ALA A 124 0.26 -19.77 8.87
N GLN A 125 0.65 -18.50 8.96
CA GLN A 125 1.85 -18.04 9.64
C GLN A 125 1.63 -17.78 11.14
N PHE A 126 0.37 -17.75 11.61
CA PHE A 126 0.06 -17.63 13.03
C PHE A 126 0.04 -19.01 13.70
N PRO A 127 0.91 -19.28 14.69
CA PRO A 127 0.93 -20.58 15.37
C PRO A 127 -0.40 -20.95 16.03
N THR A 128 -1.16 -19.94 16.49
CA THR A 128 -2.45 -20.07 17.16
C THR A 128 -3.62 -20.25 16.20
N ALA A 129 -3.46 -19.98 14.90
CA ALA A 129 -4.56 -20.03 13.93
C ALA A 129 -4.69 -21.39 13.21
N LYS A 130 -3.86 -22.38 13.54
CA LYS A 130 -3.87 -23.70 12.85
C LYS A 130 -5.25 -24.36 12.84
N GLY A 131 -5.97 -24.29 13.97
CA GLY A 131 -7.32 -24.86 14.08
C GLY A 131 -8.32 -24.16 13.16
N TYR A 132 -8.25 -22.83 13.09
CA TYR A 132 -9.07 -22.03 12.19
C TYR A 132 -8.79 -22.37 10.71
N VAL A 133 -7.51 -22.40 10.30
CA VAL A 133 -7.13 -22.73 8.92
C VAL A 133 -7.63 -24.12 8.52
N ALA A 134 -7.50 -25.11 9.40
CA ALA A 134 -8.00 -26.46 9.12
C ALA A 134 -9.53 -26.49 8.99
N ALA A 135 -10.26 -25.78 9.86
CA ALA A 135 -11.72 -25.70 9.79
C ALA A 135 -12.19 -24.98 8.51
N TYR A 136 -11.54 -23.87 8.14
CA TYR A 136 -11.84 -23.12 6.93
C TYR A 136 -11.64 -23.96 5.68
N THR A 137 -10.47 -24.60 5.52
CA THR A 137 -10.18 -25.43 4.33
C THR A 137 -11.13 -26.61 4.20
N LYS A 138 -11.61 -27.18 5.32
CA LYS A 138 -12.63 -28.22 5.31
C LYS A 138 -13.99 -27.70 4.84
N ALA A 139 -14.37 -26.49 5.27
CA ALA A 139 -15.63 -25.87 4.89
C ALA A 139 -15.63 -25.33 3.45
N PHE A 140 -14.46 -24.87 2.96
CA PHE A 140 -14.29 -24.25 1.65
C PHE A 140 -13.14 -24.91 0.86
N PRO A 141 -13.35 -26.13 0.34
CA PRO A 141 -12.31 -26.87 -0.36
C PRO A 141 -11.72 -26.09 -1.54
N GLY A 142 -10.38 -26.11 -1.66
CA GLY A 142 -9.67 -25.42 -2.74
C GLY A 142 -9.45 -23.92 -2.54
N THR A 143 -9.85 -23.36 -1.39
CA THR A 143 -9.63 -21.96 -1.05
C THR A 143 -8.73 -21.81 0.18
N THR A 144 -8.12 -20.64 0.34
CA THR A 144 -7.44 -20.25 1.57
C THR A 144 -8.25 -19.15 2.28
N PRO A 145 -8.07 -18.94 3.59
CA PRO A 145 -8.79 -17.88 4.28
C PRO A 145 -8.36 -16.45 3.87
N GLY A 146 -7.28 -16.33 3.09
CA GLY A 146 -6.64 -15.06 2.77
C GLY A 146 -6.05 -14.35 3.98
N THR A 147 -5.25 -13.31 3.75
CA THR A 147 -4.63 -12.47 4.79
C THR A 147 -5.61 -12.07 5.89
N TRP A 148 -6.85 -11.76 5.50
CA TRP A 148 -7.86 -11.17 6.38
C TRP A 148 -8.72 -12.17 7.16
N GLY A 149 -8.71 -13.46 6.79
CA GLY A 149 -9.65 -14.44 7.35
C GLY A 149 -9.53 -14.67 8.86
N THR A 150 -8.37 -14.41 9.46
CA THR A 150 -8.17 -14.61 10.92
C THR A 150 -8.72 -13.50 11.81
N PHE A 151 -9.23 -12.41 11.23
CA PHE A 151 -9.75 -11.26 11.97
C PHE A 151 -11.29 -11.18 12.02
N THR A 152 -11.97 -12.25 11.58
CA THR A 152 -13.43 -12.41 11.60
C THR A 152 -13.87 -13.38 12.68
#